data_AF-A0A837RI31-F1
#
_entry.id   AF-A0A837RI31-F1
#
_cell.length_a   1.000
_cell.length_b   1.000
_cell.length_c   1.000
_cell.angle_alpha   90.00
_cell.angle_beta   90.00
_cell.angle_gamma   90.00
#
_symmetry.space_group_name_H-M   'P 1'
#
loop_
_entity.id
_entity.type
_entity.pdbx_description
1 polymer ?
#
loop_
_entity_poly.entity_id
_entity_poly.type
_entity_poly.pdbx_seq_one_letter_code
_entity_poly.pdbx_strand_id
1 'polypeptide(L)' 'MGKGLIGIVVIFMGIFQIYTARKSYDSIKTNVKNQQPYMFYGIYFSLIIGIVFLVVGAFLIK' A
#
# COMPACT_ATOMS: atom_id res chain seq x y z
N MET A 1 20.48 15.13 -8.57
CA MET A 1 19.35 14.72 -9.44
C MET A 1 18.78 13.33 -9.11
N GLY A 2 19.56 12.33 -8.67
CA GLY A 2 19.04 10.96 -8.47
C GLY A 2 18.04 10.74 -7.31
N LYS A 3 18.20 11.43 -6.17
CA LYS A 3 17.40 11.16 -4.95
C LYS A 3 15.92 11.56 -5.07
N GLY A 4 15.63 12.70 -5.70
CA GLY A 4 14.25 13.16 -5.90
C GLY A 4 13.42 12.25 -6.83
N LEU A 5 14.07 11.69 -7.87
CA LEU A 5 13.43 10.77 -8.81
C LEU A 5 13.08 9.44 -8.11
N ILE A 6 13.99 8.95 -7.26
CA ILE A 6 13.74 7.78 -6.40
C ILE A 6 12.60 8.06 -5.43
N GLY A 7 12.59 9.22 -4.77
CA GLY A 7 11.51 9.61 -3.86
C GLY A 7 10.13 9.61 -4.54
N ILE A 8 10.03 10.15 -5.77
CA ILE A 8 8.78 10.14 -6.55
C ILE A 8 8.32 8.71 -6.85
N VAL A 9 9.23 7.83 -7.29
CA VAL A 9 8.91 6.42 -7.56
C VAL A 9 8.42 5.72 -6.30
N VAL A 10 9.06 5.94 -5.16
CA VAL A 10 8.67 5.36 -3.87
C VAL A 10 7.28 5.85 -3.44
N ILE A 11 6.94 7.13 -3.66
CA ILE A 11 5.59 7.64 -3.42
C ILE A 11 4.57 6.93 -4.30
N PHE A 12 4.84 6.79 -5.61
CA PHE A 12 3.94 6.08 -6.52
C PHE A 12 3.74 4.62 -6.11
N MET A 13 4.79 3.94 -5.65
CA MET A 13 4.67 2.58 -5.08
C MET A 13 3.77 2.56 -3.84
N GLY A 14 3.91 3.52 -2.94
CA GLY A 14 3.04 3.66 -1.77
C GLY A 14 1.56 3.86 -2.14
N ILE A 15 1.27 4.77 -3.08
CA ILE A 15 -0.09 5.00 -3.59
C ILE A 15 -0.66 3.72 -4.21
N PHE A 16 0.11 3.05 -5.08
CA PHE A 16 -0.31 1.82 -5.74
C PHE A 16 -0.59 0.71 -4.73
N GLN A 17 0.24 0.58 -3.70
CA GLN A 17 0.05 -0.42 -2.66
C GLN A 17 -1.21 -0.17 -1.83
N ILE A 18 -1.51 1.09 -1.49
CA ILE A 18 -2.76 1.45 -0.81
C ILE A 18 -3.98 1.16 -1.68
N TYR A 19 -3.91 1.49 -2.97
CA TYR A 19 -4.99 1.23 -3.93
C TYR A 19 -5.27 -0.28 -4.07
N THR A 20 -4.24 -1.08 -4.27
CA THR A 20 -4.36 -2.55 -4.41
C THR A 20 -4.84 -3.20 -3.13
N ALA A 21 -4.41 -2.72 -1.95
CA ALA A 21 -4.89 -3.21 -0.67
C ALA A 21 -6.39 -2.92 -0.47
N ARG A 22 -6.87 -1.71 -0.82
CA ARG A 22 -8.31 -1.38 -0.81
C ARG A 22 -9.11 -2.25 -1.77
N LYS A 23 -8.65 -2.38 -3.02
CA LYS A 23 -9.30 -3.24 -4.02
C LYS A 23 -9.38 -4.70 -3.54
N SER A 24 -8.33 -5.19 -2.88
CA SER A 24 -8.28 -6.54 -2.32
C SER A 24 -9.25 -6.71 -1.14
N TYR A 25 -9.38 -5.69 -0.28
CA TYR A 25 -10.38 -5.65 0.78
C TYR A 25 -11.80 -5.79 0.24
N ASP A 26 -12.14 -4.96 -0.74
CA ASP A 26 -13.48 -4.97 -1.33
C ASP A 26 -13.76 -6.30 -2.04
N SER A 27 -12.75 -6.86 -2.72
CA SER A 27 -12.84 -8.15 -3.40
C SER A 27 -13.06 -9.31 -2.42
N ILE A 28 -12.32 -9.36 -1.30
CA ILE A 28 -12.51 -10.38 -0.27
C ILE A 28 -13.89 -10.26 0.35
N LYS A 29 -14.33 -9.02 0.63
CA LYS A 29 -15.63 -8.75 1.22
C LYS A 29 -16.80 -9.21 0.33
N THR A 30 -16.67 -9.08 -1.00
CA THR A 30 -17.75 -9.39 -1.96
C THR A 30 -17.70 -10.81 -2.52
N ASN A 31 -16.51 -11.37 -2.77
CA ASN A 31 -16.35 -12.62 -3.51
C ASN A 31 -16.03 -13.83 -2.63
N VAL A 32 -15.58 -13.65 -1.39
CA VAL A 32 -15.20 -14.77 -0.51
C VAL A 32 -16.30 -15.05 0.49
N LYS A 33 -16.94 -16.23 0.38
CA LYS A 33 -18.02 -16.69 1.29
C LYS A 33 -17.53 -17.08 2.68
N ASN A 34 -16.28 -17.52 2.82
CA ASN A 34 -15.71 -17.98 4.09
C ASN A 34 -14.45 -17.17 4.42
N GLN A 35 -14.67 -15.92 4.84
CA GLN A 35 -13.59 -14.95 5.01
C GLN A 35 -12.78 -15.28 6.26
N GLN A 36 -11.53 -15.70 6.05
CA GLN A 36 -10.62 -15.98 7.15
C GLN A 36 -10.01 -14.67 7.67
N PRO A 37 -9.98 -14.45 9.00
CA PRO A 37 -9.49 -13.20 9.60
C PRO A 37 -8.08 -12.81 9.14
N TYR A 38 -7.19 -13.80 8.97
CA TYR A 38 -5.80 -13.58 8.53
C TYR A 38 -5.69 -12.86 7.19
N MET A 39 -6.68 -13.00 6.29
CA MET A 39 -6.66 -12.30 5.00
C MET A 39 -6.77 -10.78 5.18
N PHE A 40 -7.58 -10.34 6.15
CA PHE A 40 -7.69 -8.92 6.48
C PHE A 40 -6.42 -8.41 7.17
N TYR A 41 -5.78 -9.20 8.03
CA TYR A 41 -4.49 -8.83 8.61
C TYR A 41 -3.42 -8.58 7.54
N GLY A 42 -3.37 -9.41 6.49
CA GLY A 42 -2.48 -9.18 5.34
C GLY A 42 -2.76 -7.88 4.60
N ILE A 43 -4.04 -7.52 4.43
CA ILE A 43 -4.46 -6.25 3.83
C ILE A 43 -4.04 -5.07 4.70
N TYR A 44 -4.29 -5.11 6.02
CA TYR A 44 -3.92 -4.05 6.94
C TYR A 44 -2.39 -3.86 7.00
N PHE A 45 -1.63 -4.96 7.01
CA PHE A 45 -0.18 -4.90 6.92
C PHE A 45 0.29 -4.23 5.62
N SER A 46 -0.32 -4.59 4.48
CA SER A 46 -0.02 -3.95 3.19
C SER A 46 -0.34 -2.45 3.17
N LEU A 47 -1.46 -2.03 3.80
CA LEU A 47 -1.81 -0.61 3.95
C LEU A 47 -0.75 0.15 4.77
N ILE A 48 -0.28 -0.43 5.88
CA ILE A 48 0.76 0.16 6.72
C ILE A 48 2.05 0.33 5.92
N ILE A 49 2.46 -0.68 5.15
CA ILE A 49 3.64 -0.58 4.27
C ILE A 49 3.47 0.53 3.24
N GLY A 50 2.29 0.64 2.63
CA GLY A 50 1.98 1.71 1.67
C GLY A 50 2.16 3.11 2.28
N ILE A 51 1.72 3.30 3.53
CA ILE A 51 1.94 4.55 4.29
C ILE A 51 3.43 4.79 4.56
N VAL A 52 4.18 3.76 4.95
CA VAL A 52 5.64 3.86 5.15
C VAL A 52 6.33 4.31 3.86
N PHE A 53 5.96 3.78 2.70
CA PHE A 53 6.49 4.23 1.43
C PHE A 53 6.15 5.69 1.13
N LEU A 54 4.94 6.17 1.44
CA LEU A 54 4.62 7.59 1.29
C LEU A 54 5.52 8.48 2.16
N VAL A 55 5.71 8.11 3.43
CA VAL A 55 6.55 8.88 4.37
C VAL A 55 8.01 8.86 3.91
N VAL A 56 8.57 7.69 3.62
CA VAL A 56 9.96 7.55 3.15
C VAL A 56 10.16 8.28 1.82
N GLY A 57 9.23 8.15 0.88
CA GLY A 57 9.27 8.85 -0.39
C GLY A 57 9.26 10.37 -0.21
N ALA A 58 8.41 10.91 0.68
CA ALA A 58 8.39 12.33 1.01
C ALA A 58 9.71 12.81 1.64
N PHE A 59 10.33 12.00 2.52
CA PHE A 59 11.64 12.29 3.09
C PHE A 59 12.78 12.26 2.07
N LEU A 60 12.67 11.45 1.01
CA LEU A 60 13.69 11.35 -0.06
C LEU A 60 13.61 12.48 -1.09
N ILE A 61 12.44 13.13 -1.21
CA ILE A 61 12.23 14.29 -2.09
C ILE A 61 12.75 15.58 -1.43
N LYS A 62 12.68 15.66 -0.10
CA LYS A 62 13.17 16.79 0.70
C LYS A 62 14.70 16.75 0.84
#